data_AF-A0A660XSZ6-F1
#
_entry.id   AF-A0A660XSZ6-F1
#
_cell.length_a   1.000
_cell.length_b   1.000
_cell.length_c   1.000
_cell.angle_alpha   90.00
_cell.angle_beta   90.00
_cell.angle_gamma   90.00
#
_symmetry.space_group_name_H-M   'P 1'
#
loop_
_entity.id
_entity.type
_entity.pdbx_description
1 polymer ?
#
loop_
_entity_poly.entity_id
_entity_poly.type
_entity_poly.pdbx_seq_one_letter_code
_entity_poly.pdbx_strand_id
1 'polypeptide(L)' 'MVKSTVYSNGDLEYYDEQSKLHNLEGKPAVVNKTGLKQWYEHGELINQTTNEEEWLNLGTWFLR' A
#
# COMPACT_ATOMS: atom_id res chain seq x y z
N MET A 1 -5.06 -2.83 18.14
CA MET A 1 -3.63 -2.72 17.76
C MET A 1 -3.48 -3.17 16.31
N VAL A 2 -2.81 -2.41 15.44
CA VAL A 2 -2.46 -2.90 14.10
C VAL A 2 -1.12 -3.63 14.19
N LYS A 3 -1.06 -4.85 13.66
CA LYS A 3 0.18 -5.63 13.60
C LYS A 3 0.87 -5.34 12.27
N SER A 4 2.12 -4.90 12.31
CA SER A 4 2.94 -4.75 11.12
C SER A 4 3.97 -5.87 11.04
N THR A 5 4.04 -6.54 9.91
CA THR A 5 5.08 -7.54 9.61
C THR A 5 6.00 -6.96 8.54
N VAL A 6 7.30 -6.93 8.82
CA VAL A 6 8.33 -6.54 7.85
C VAL A 6 9.05 -7.80 7.42
N TYR A 7 9.06 -8.08 6.13
CA TYR A 7 9.73 -9.22 5.55
C TYR A 7 11.17 -8.88 5.19
N SER A 8 12.05 -9.88 5.23
CA SER A 8 13.48 -9.73 4.89
C SER A 8 13.70 -9.26 3.44
N ASN A 9 12.69 -9.40 2.58
CA ASN A 9 12.72 -8.94 1.19
C ASN A 9 12.44 -7.43 1.05
N GLY A 10 12.06 -6.73 2.14
CA GLY A 10 11.72 -5.31 2.17
C GLY A 10 10.23 -5.02 2.04
N ASP A 11 9.39 -6.06 2.01
CA ASP A 11 7.94 -5.92 1.95
C ASP A 11 7.37 -5.71 3.35
N LEU A 12 6.29 -4.96 3.43
CA LEU A 12 5.67 -4.55 4.68
C LEU A 12 4.17 -4.75 4.59
N GLU A 13 3.61 -5.44 5.58
CA GLU A 13 2.18 -5.76 5.64
C GLU A 13 1.57 -5.35 6.99
N TYR A 14 0.36 -4.81 6.94
CA TYR A 14 -0.42 -4.37 8.10
C TYR A 14 -1.69 -5.20 8.25
N TYR A 15 -1.92 -5.65 9.48
CA TYR A 15 -3.04 -6.50 9.85
C TYR A 15 -3.84 -5.89 11.00
N ASP A 16 -5.15 -6.13 11.00
CA ASP A 16 -6.01 -5.85 12.15
C ASP A 16 -5.87 -6.92 13.25
N GLU A 17 -6.64 -6.76 14.32
CA GLU A 17 -6.69 -7.73 15.44
C GLU A 17 -7.32 -9.08 15.04
N GLN A 18 -8.05 -9.14 13.94
CA GLN A 18 -8.64 -10.35 13.35
C GLN A 18 -7.69 -11.03 12.36
N SER A 19 -6.43 -10.59 12.27
CA SER A 19 -5.45 -11.07 11.29
C SER A 19 -5.86 -10.86 9.82
N LYS A 20 -6.69 -9.86 9.55
CA LYS A 20 -7.06 -9.45 8.18
C LYS A 20 -6.19 -8.28 7.73
N LEU A 21 -5.85 -8.24 6.45
CA LEU A 21 -5.15 -7.08 5.87
C LEU A 21 -6.02 -5.84 6.02
N HIS A 22 -5.52 -4.86 6.77
CA HIS A 22 -6.21 -3.62 7.04
C HIS A 22 -5.24 -2.60 7.61
N ASN A 23 -5.39 -1.34 7.20
CA ASN A 23 -4.63 -0.23 7.77
C ASN A 23 -5.58 0.91 8.14
N LEU A 24 -5.75 1.12 9.45
CA LEU A 24 -6.71 2.07 10.04
C LEU A 24 -6.42 3.54 9.71
N GLU A 25 -5.22 3.86 9.21
CA GLU A 25 -4.80 5.25 8.97
C GLU A 25 -4.92 5.72 7.51
N GLY A 26 -5.70 5.00 6.67
CA GLY A 26 -5.82 5.32 5.24
C GLY A 26 -4.51 5.11 4.46
N LYS A 27 -3.54 4.44 5.08
CA LYS A 27 -2.26 4.06 4.50
C LYS A 27 -2.39 2.70 3.80
N PRO A 28 -1.48 2.36 2.88
CA PRO A 28 -1.47 1.04 2.28
C PRO A 28 -1.29 -0.04 3.35
N ALA A 29 -2.08 -1.11 3.26
CA ALA A 29 -1.94 -2.29 4.10
C ALA A 29 -0.82 -3.20 3.63
N VAL A 30 -0.40 -3.13 2.36
CA VAL A 30 0.81 -3.82 1.85
C VAL A 30 1.68 -2.82 1.10
N VAL A 31 2.98 -2.85 1.35
CA VAL A 31 3.99 -2.06 0.64
C VAL A 31 5.14 -2.98 0.26
N ASN A 32 5.32 -3.26 -1.02
CA ASN A 32 6.49 -3.99 -1.49
C ASN A 32 7.66 -3.05 -1.75
N LYS A 33 8.88 -3.60 -1.67
CA LYS A 33 10.11 -2.86 -2.02
C LYS A 33 10.14 -2.35 -3.47
N THR A 34 9.32 -2.92 -4.35
CA THR A 34 9.19 -2.51 -5.75
C THR A 34 8.38 -1.23 -5.91
N GLY A 35 7.72 -0.77 -4.84
CA GLY A 35 6.84 0.40 -4.87
C GLY A 35 5.37 0.07 -5.09
N LEU A 36 5.00 -1.20 -5.12
CA LEU A 36 3.60 -1.61 -5.08
C LEU A 36 3.03 -1.31 -3.68
N LYS A 37 1.93 -0.57 -3.64
CA LYS A 37 1.15 -0.25 -2.45
C LYS A 37 -0.27 -0.76 -2.65
N GLN A 38 -0.79 -1.52 -1.71
CA GLN A 38 -2.15 -2.06 -1.74
C GLN A 38 -2.90 -1.65 -0.49
N TRP A 39 -4.15 -1.25 -0.64
CA TRP A 39 -5.05 -0.88 0.45
C TRP A 39 -6.12 -1.95 0.59
N TYR A 40 -6.31 -2.41 1.81
CA TYR A 40 -7.29 -3.42 2.14
C TYR A 40 -8.26 -2.91 3.21
N GLU A 41 -9.55 -3.19 3.03
CA GLU A 41 -10.60 -2.92 4.00
C GLU A 41 -11.27 -4.25 4.38
N HIS A 42 -11.25 -4.62 5.67
CA HIS A 42 -11.76 -5.91 6.15
C HIS A 42 -11.22 -7.16 5.41
N GLY A 43 -10.01 -7.07 4.86
CA GLY A 43 -9.39 -8.14 4.06
C GLY A 43 -9.71 -8.11 2.56
N GLU A 44 -10.51 -7.14 2.09
CA GLU A 44 -10.81 -6.95 0.66
C GLU A 44 -9.92 -5.85 0.07
N LEU A 45 -9.35 -6.11 -1.11
CA LEU A 45 -8.52 -5.14 -1.82
C LEU A 45 -9.42 -4.00 -2.36
N ILE A 46 -9.23 -2.79 -1.86
CA ILE A 46 -9.99 -1.61 -2.29
C ILE A 46 -9.22 -0.73 -3.26
N ASN A 47 -7.89 -0.72 -3.17
CA ASN A 47 -7.04 0.11 -4.01
C ASN A 47 -5.67 -0.54 -4.14
N GLN A 48 -5.01 -0.28 -5.27
CA GLN A 48 -3.64 -0.69 -5.52
C GLN A 48 -2.99 0.36 -6.42
N THR A 49 -1.79 0.79 -6.06
CA THR A 49 -0.98 1.65 -6.92
C THR A 49 0.45 1.18 -6.92
N THR A 50 1.17 1.45 -7.99
CA THR A 50 2.61 1.22 -8.09
C THR A 50 3.34 2.55 -8.21
N ASN A 51 4.55 2.63 -7.68
CA ASN A 51 5.40 3.83 -7.83
C ASN A 51 5.62 4.24 -9.31
N GLU A 52 5.42 3.34 -10.28
CA GLU A 52 5.48 3.65 -11.72
C GLU A 52 4.31 4.54 -12.20
N GLU A 53 3.16 4.52 -11.53
CA GLU A 53 1.98 5.35 -11.84
C GLU A 53 2.11 6.80 -11.32
N GLU A 54 3.00 7.04 -10.35
CA GLU A 54 3.29 8.37 -9.83
C GLU A 54 4.09 9.23 -10.84
N TRP A 55 4.93 8.59 -11.68
CA TRP A 55 5.70 9.29 -12.72
C TRP A 55 4.81 9.81 -13.86
N LEU A 56 3.68 9.16 -14.12
CA LEU A 56 2.75 9.55 -15.19
C LEU A 56 1.83 10.71 -14.78
N ASN A 57 1.63 10.95 -13.47
CA ASN A 57 0.82 12.06 -12.96
C ASN A 57 1.62 13.34 -12.64
N LEU A 58 2.95 13.24 -12.53
CA LEU A 58 3.83 14.40 -12.36
C LEU A 58 4.30 15.02 -13.69
N GLY A 59 4.20 14.27 -14.80
CA GLY A 59 4.58 14.73 -16.14
C GLY A 59 3.52 15.52 -16.91
N THR A 60 2.26 15.51 -16.48
CA THR A 60 1.14 16.17 -17.19
C THR A 60 0.89 17.62 -16.78
N TRP A 61 1.63 18.14 -15.78
CA TRP A 61 1.56 19.55 -15.38
C TRP A 61 2.61 20.44 -16.07
N PHE A 62 3.63 19.88 -16.72
CA PHE A 62 4.71 20.64 -17.36
C PHE A 62 4.55 20.84 -18.88
N LEU A 63 3.41 20.45 -19.47
CA LEU A 63 3.11 20.65 -20.90
C LEU A 63 1.81 21.42 -21.15
N ARG A 64 1.54 22.48 -20.38
CA ARG A 64 0.54 23.49 -20.73
C ARG A 64 1.15 24.87 -20.88
#